data_AF-A0A2G5UKG9-F1
#
_entry.id   AF-A0A2G5UKG9-F1
#
_cell.length_a   1.000
_cell.length_b   1.000
_cell.length_c   1.000
_cell.angle_alpha   90.00
_cell.angle_beta   90.00
_cell.angle_gamma   90.00
#
_symmetry.space_group_name_H-M   'P 1'
#
loop_
_entity.id
_entity.type
_entity.pdbx_description
1 polymer ?
#
loop_
_entity_poly.entity_id
_entity_poly.type
_entity_poly.pdbx_seq_one_letter_code
_entity_poly.pdbx_strand_id
1 'polypeptide(L)'
;MVYFKSILSFVFIGFLVSASESTSVVTCMLCQVLSEPLEKEMTPTATVNAMFKKCDKMGLMEPVCEQFVSENVKDMFQRVRQGTPTDSLCQTMRFCEI
;
A
#
# COMPACT_ATOMS: atom_id res chain seq x y z
N MET A 1 -26.12 -9.19 27.35
CA MET A 1 -26.67 -7.82 27.20
C MET A 1 -25.75 -7.09 26.23
N VAL A 2 -26.15 -6.50 25.11
CA VAL A 2 -27.45 -6.21 24.44
C VAL A 2 -27.10 -6.12 22.93
N TYR A 3 -27.89 -6.51 21.92
CA TYR A 3 -29.30 -6.94 21.81
C TYR A 3 -29.42 -8.33 21.10
N PHE A 4 -30.66 -8.73 20.78
CA PHE A 4 -31.05 -9.79 19.82
C PHE A 4 -32.31 -9.25 19.08
N LYS A 5 -32.59 -9.68 17.84
CA LYS A 5 -33.81 -9.42 17.04
C LYS A 5 -34.10 -8.01 16.48
N SER A 6 -33.85 -7.83 15.18
CA SER A 6 -34.71 -7.17 14.15
C SER A 6 -33.89 -7.12 12.85
N ILE A 7 -33.88 -8.18 12.03
CA ILE A 7 -34.89 -8.50 10.98
C ILE A 7 -34.93 -7.45 9.85
N LEU A 8 -34.58 -7.95 8.66
CA LEU A 8 -34.76 -7.41 7.29
C LEU A 8 -33.82 -6.33 6.73
N SER A 9 -33.39 -6.64 5.49
CA SER A 9 -32.84 -5.76 4.45
C SER A 9 -31.41 -5.25 4.56
N PHE A 10 -30.86 -4.92 3.38
CA PHE A 10 -29.52 -4.40 3.10
C PHE A 10 -28.36 -5.40 3.19
N VAL A 11 -28.37 -6.33 2.22
CA VAL A 11 -27.29 -6.49 1.23
C VAL A 11 -26.07 -5.60 1.49
N PHE A 12 -25.13 -6.07 2.29
CA PHE A 12 -23.69 -5.76 2.18
C PHE A 12 -22.95 -6.90 2.87
N ILE A 13 -22.40 -7.83 2.09
CA ILE A 13 -21.38 -8.77 2.58
C ILE A 13 -20.09 -7.97 2.70
N GLY A 14 -20.03 -7.13 3.74
CA GLY A 14 -18.83 -6.43 4.15
C GLY A 14 -17.84 -7.46 4.65
N PHE A 15 -16.82 -7.73 3.84
CA PHE A 15 -15.63 -8.47 4.25
C PHE A 15 -15.09 -7.81 5.53
N LEU A 16 -15.26 -8.46 6.67
CA LEU A 16 -14.60 -8.08 7.92
C LEU A 16 -13.14 -8.50 7.83
N VAL A 17 -12.36 -7.75 7.06
CA VAL A 17 -10.90 -7.77 7.12
C VAL A 17 -10.52 -7.21 8.49
N SER A 18 -10.20 -8.12 9.41
CA SER A 18 -9.50 -7.80 10.64
C SER A 18 -8.06 -7.44 10.30
N ALA A 19 -7.80 -6.16 10.04
CA ALA A 19 -6.44 -5.65 9.91
C ALA A 19 -5.72 -5.79 11.27
N SER A 20 -4.68 -6.63 11.34
CA SER A 20 -3.85 -6.79 12.53
C SER A 20 -2.78 -5.70 12.59
N GLU A 21 -2.44 -5.25 13.80
CA GLU A 21 -1.47 -4.16 14.04
C GLU A 21 -0.08 -4.43 13.42
N SER A 22 0.28 -5.71 13.24
CA SER A 22 1.52 -6.16 12.58
C SER A 22 1.71 -5.62 11.16
N THR A 23 0.63 -5.21 10.49
CA THR A 23 0.66 -4.78 9.09
C THR A 23 1.48 -3.50 8.91
N SER A 24 1.47 -2.59 9.89
CA SER A 24 2.10 -1.26 9.83
C SER A 24 3.60 -1.31 9.47
N VAL A 25 4.37 -2.16 10.15
CA VAL A 25 5.82 -2.30 9.92
C VAL A 25 6.12 -2.84 8.52
N VAL A 26 5.34 -3.81 8.05
CA VAL A 26 5.49 -4.40 6.72
C VAL A 26 5.15 -3.38 5.63
N THR A 27 4.05 -2.63 5.78
CA THR A 27 3.68 -1.57 4.83
C THR A 27 4.69 -0.43 4.80
N CYS A 28 5.30 -0.08 5.94
CA CYS A 28 6.37 0.91 6.00
C CYS A 28 7.59 0.45 5.18
N MET A 29 8.07 -0.78 5.41
CA MET A 29 9.21 -1.35 4.68
C MET A 29 8.92 -1.47 3.17
N LEU A 30 7.74 -1.96 2.78
CA LEU A 30 7.33 -2.04 1.38
C LEU A 30 7.32 -0.66 0.74
N CYS A 31 6.71 0.35 1.39
CA CYS A 31 6.70 1.71 0.88
C CYS A 31 8.12 2.27 0.69
N GLN A 32 9.03 2.10 1.65
CA GLN A 32 10.40 2.60 1.57
C GLN A 32 11.20 1.95 0.44
N VAL A 33 11.08 0.63 0.26
CA VAL A 33 11.76 -0.08 -0.83
C VAL A 33 11.18 0.30 -2.19
N LEU A 34 9.86 0.52 -2.26
CA LEU A 34 9.14 0.83 -3.49
C LEU A 34 9.07 2.33 -3.82
N SER A 35 9.51 3.22 -2.92
CA SER A 35 9.59 4.66 -3.23
C SER A 35 10.82 5.00 -4.07
N GLU A 36 11.93 4.28 -3.94
CA GLU A 36 13.16 4.54 -4.70
C GLU A 36 12.99 4.69 -6.23
N PRO A 37 12.16 3.87 -6.93
CA PRO A 37 12.00 4.02 -8.38
C PRO A 37 11.24 5.28 -8.80
N LEU A 38 10.53 5.97 -7.88
CA LEU A 38 9.81 7.22 -8.18
C LEU A 38 10.77 8.38 -8.49
N GLU A 39 12.00 8.32 -8.01
CA GLU A 39 13.04 9.34 -8.30
C GLU A 39 13.94 8.94 -9.47
N LYS A 40 14.18 7.63 -9.63
CA LYS A 40 15.14 7.09 -10.60
C LYS A 40 14.55 6.94 -12.00
N GLU A 41 13.26 6.66 -12.12
CA GLU A 41 12.62 6.32 -13.39
C GLU A 41 11.84 7.50 -13.97
N MET A 42 12.15 7.89 -15.21
CA MET A 42 11.56 9.06 -15.87
C MET A 42 10.11 8.87 -16.34
N THR A 43 9.58 7.64 -16.33
CA THR A 43 8.24 7.33 -16.86
C THR A 43 7.45 6.45 -15.91
N PRO A 44 6.11 6.61 -15.80
CA PRO A 44 5.31 5.81 -14.88
C PRO A 44 5.43 4.30 -15.14
N THR A 45 5.49 3.89 -16.41
CA THR A 45 5.65 2.48 -16.79
C THR A 45 6.99 1.91 -16.31
N ALA A 46 8.08 2.67 -16.41
CA ALA A 46 9.39 2.22 -15.95
C ALA A 46 9.44 2.09 -14.42
N THR A 47 8.91 3.07 -13.67
CA THR A 47 8.76 3.01 -12.21
C THR A 47 7.96 1.77 -11.78
N VAL A 48 6.80 1.51 -12.39
CA VAL A 48 5.93 0.37 -12.06
C VAL A 48 6.66 -0.95 -12.31
N ASN A 49 7.32 -1.08 -13.47
CA ASN A 49 8.13 -2.27 -13.78
C ASN A 49 9.29 -2.45 -12.79
N ALA A 50 9.92 -1.37 -12.34
CA ALA A 50 10.99 -1.39 -11.34
C ALA A 50 10.48 -1.73 -9.92
N MET A 51 9.23 -1.36 -9.59
CA MET A 51 8.55 -1.76 -8.36
C MET A 51 8.25 -3.26 -8.35
N PHE A 52 7.62 -3.80 -9.41
CA PHE A 52 7.39 -5.25 -9.52
C PHE A 52 8.72 -6.04 -9.49
N LYS A 53 9.75 -5.58 -10.22
CA LYS A 53 11.11 -6.18 -10.17
C LYS A 53 11.81 -6.09 -8.80
N LYS A 54 11.31 -5.27 -7.86
CA LYS A 54 11.71 -5.30 -6.44
C LYS A 54 10.90 -6.35 -5.67
N CYS A 55 9.62 -6.56 -5.98
CA CYS A 55 8.78 -7.62 -5.42
C CYS A 55 9.31 -9.03 -5.75
N ASP A 56 9.73 -9.31 -6.98
CA ASP A 56 10.35 -10.59 -7.41
C ASP A 56 11.52 -11.04 -6.50
N LYS A 57 12.16 -10.08 -5.81
CA LYS A 57 13.33 -10.33 -4.95
C LYS A 57 12.97 -10.56 -3.49
N MET A 58 11.69 -10.46 -3.13
CA MET A 58 11.22 -10.62 -1.75
C MET A 58 10.82 -12.07 -1.41
N GLY A 59 10.88 -12.99 -2.38
CA GLY A 59 10.64 -14.41 -2.17
C GLY A 59 9.23 -14.67 -1.63
N LEU A 60 9.11 -15.21 -0.41
CA LEU A 60 7.79 -15.50 0.20
C LEU A 60 6.91 -14.26 0.40
N MET A 61 7.47 -13.04 0.33
CA MET A 61 6.71 -11.78 0.42
C MET A 61 6.38 -11.15 -0.94
N GLU A 62 6.80 -11.76 -2.05
CA GLU A 62 6.48 -11.33 -3.42
C GLU A 62 4.98 -11.01 -3.61
N PRO A 63 4.01 -11.91 -3.35
CA PRO A 63 2.59 -11.61 -3.57
C PRO A 63 2.05 -10.49 -2.67
N VAL A 64 2.63 -10.29 -1.49
CA VAL A 64 2.25 -9.17 -0.58
C VAL A 64 2.78 -7.84 -1.13
N CYS A 65 3.97 -7.85 -1.71
CA CYS A 65 4.57 -6.70 -2.38
C CYS A 65 3.81 -6.36 -3.68
N GLU A 66 3.47 -7.35 -4.51
CA GLU A 66 2.70 -7.13 -5.75
C GLU A 66 1.31 -6.54 -5.46
N GLN A 67 0.63 -7.04 -4.44
CA GLN A 67 -0.65 -6.48 -3.98
C GLN A 67 -0.47 -5.04 -3.51
N PHE A 68 0.56 -4.76 -2.70
CA PHE A 68 0.86 -3.41 -2.22
C PHE A 68 1.15 -2.44 -3.38
N VAL A 69 1.94 -2.85 -4.38
CA VAL A 69 2.18 -2.04 -5.60
C VAL A 69 0.85 -1.77 -6.30
N SER A 70 0.06 -2.83 -6.56
CA SER A 70 -1.20 -2.73 -7.31
C SER A 70 -2.23 -1.81 -6.65
N GLU A 71 -2.30 -1.82 -5.32
CA GLU A 71 -3.22 -0.96 -4.55
C GLU A 71 -2.73 0.49 -4.44
N ASN A 72 -1.42 0.72 -4.23
CA ASN A 72 -0.91 2.00 -3.72
C ASN A 72 -0.11 2.82 -4.75
N VAL A 73 0.39 2.22 -5.83
CA VAL A 73 1.32 2.89 -6.77
C VAL A 73 0.73 4.17 -7.39
N LYS A 74 -0.57 4.17 -7.68
CA LYS A 74 -1.29 5.33 -8.24
C LYS A 74 -1.21 6.53 -7.31
N ASP A 75 -1.42 6.32 -6.02
CA ASP A 75 -1.45 7.38 -5.01
C ASP A 75 -0.03 7.84 -4.65
N MET A 76 0.94 6.92 -4.66
CA MET A 76 2.37 7.26 -4.58
C MET A 76 2.77 8.24 -5.68
N PHE A 77 2.43 7.96 -6.95
CA PHE A 77 2.68 8.89 -8.06
C PHE A 77 1.96 10.23 -7.90
N GLN A 78 0.69 10.22 -7.48
CA GLN A 78 -0.07 11.46 -7.34
C GLN A 78 0.59 12.39 -6.31
N ARG A 79 1.04 11.85 -5.17
CA ARG A 79 1.70 12.61 -4.11
C ARG A 79 3.06 13.15 -4.53
N VAL A 80 3.89 12.35 -5.20
CA VAL A 80 5.17 12.83 -5.75
C VAL A 80 4.94 13.93 -6.80
N ARG A 81 3.95 13.79 -7.68
CA ARG A 81 3.57 14.86 -8.64
C ARG A 81 2.99 16.12 -7.99
N GLN A 82 2.40 15.99 -6.79
CA GLN A 82 1.96 17.12 -5.96
C GLN A 82 3.11 17.75 -5.15
N GLY A 83 4.35 17.27 -5.32
CA GLY A 83 5.53 17.82 -4.65
C GLY A 83 5.88 17.17 -3.31
N THR A 84 5.33 16.00 -2.99
CA THR A 84 5.74 15.22 -1.80
C THR A 84 7.12 14.61 -2.03
N PRO A 85 8.17 14.95 -1.25
CA PRO A 85 9.48 14.29 -1.33
C PRO A 85 9.38 12.80 -1.00
N THR A 86 10.14 11.94 -1.70
CA THR A 86 10.01 10.48 -1.50
C THR A 86 10.41 10.02 -0.10
N ASP A 87 11.41 10.68 0.51
CA ASP A 87 11.82 10.50 1.93
C ASP A 87 10.66 10.64 2.93
N SER A 88 9.67 11.47 2.57
CA SER A 88 8.49 11.78 3.40
C SER A 88 7.21 11.08 2.92
N LEU A 89 7.27 10.37 1.79
CA LEU A 89 6.10 9.83 1.11
C LEU A 89 5.38 8.79 1.98
N CYS A 90 6.13 7.93 2.64
CA CYS A 90 5.58 6.82 3.42
C CYS A 90 4.89 7.28 4.71
N GLN A 91 5.37 8.35 5.34
CA GLN A 91 4.72 9.03 6.47
C GLN A 91 3.49 9.80 5.97
N THR A 92 3.61 10.52 4.84
CA THR A 92 2.50 11.27 4.22
C THR A 92 1.34 10.35 3.79
N MET A 93 1.66 9.11 3.38
CA MET A 93 0.70 8.06 3.07
C MET A 93 0.23 7.25 4.29
N ARG A 94 0.82 7.48 5.47
CA ARG A 94 0.55 6.74 6.73
C ARG A 94 0.87 5.24 6.67
N PHE A 95 1.85 4.86 5.84
CA PHE A 95 2.45 3.52 5.88
C PHE A 95 3.52 3.40 6.95
N CYS A 96 4.17 4.50 7.30
CA CYS A 96 5.11 4.61 8.42
C CYS A 96 4.56 5.58 9.46
N GLU A 97 4.87 5.32 10.73
CA GLU A 97 4.71 6.29 11.82
C GLU A 97 5.78 7.41 11.72
N ILE A 98 5.58 8.49 12.49
CA ILE A 98 6.41 9.72 12.46
C ILE A 98 7.50 9.64 13.54
#